data_AF-A0A963REA7-F1
#
_entry.id   AF-A0A963REA7-F1
#
_cell.length_a   1.000
_cell.length_b   1.000
_cell.length_c   1.000
_cell.angle_alpha   90.00
_cell.angle_beta   90.00
_cell.angle_gamma   90.00
#
_symmetry.space_group_name_H-M   'P 1'
#
loop_
_entity.id
_entity.type
_entity.pdbx_description
1 polymer ?
#
loop_
_entity_poly.entity_id
_entity_poly.type
_entity_poly.pdbx_seq_one_letter_code
_entity_poly.pdbx_strand_id
1 'polypeptide(L)'
;MVRESIFYGIEGPLDALPGAGQLRAANLRGFSEFARRRNGDATRILGRNGIDARVLGDPDSHVGAQALVDTFEYCSELFDDPLFGLHFAQEQDAEV
;
A
#
# COMPACT_ATOMS: atom_id res chain seq x y z
N MET A 1 -44.36 27.48 3.36
CA MET A 1 -43.07 27.79 4.01
C MET A 1 -42.17 26.58 3.82
N VAL A 2 -41.32 26.59 2.80
CA VAL A 2 -40.42 25.47 2.45
C VAL A 2 -39.20 25.58 3.34
N ARG A 3 -38.93 24.56 4.16
CA ARG A 3 -37.68 24.45 4.92
C ARG A 3 -36.61 23.91 3.97
N GLU A 4 -35.72 24.79 3.49
CA GLU A 4 -34.49 24.36 2.84
C GLU A 4 -33.67 23.56 3.85
N SER A 5 -33.45 22.28 3.54
CA SER A 5 -32.54 21.43 4.30
C SER A 5 -31.13 21.83 3.91
N ILE A 6 -30.48 22.62 4.76
CA ILE A 6 -29.07 22.99 4.58
C ILE A 6 -28.25 21.70 4.71
N PHE A 7 -27.79 21.18 3.56
CA PHE A 7 -26.89 20.04 3.51
C PHE A 7 -25.48 20.59 3.68
N TYR A 8 -24.86 20.35 4.84
CA TYR A 8 -23.44 20.63 5.04
C TYR A 8 -22.66 19.51 4.33
N GLY A 9 -22.27 19.75 3.08
CA GLY A 9 -21.29 18.92 2.41
C GLY A 9 -19.94 19.11 3.10
N ILE A 10 -19.28 18.02 3.50
CA ILE A 10 -17.87 18.07 3.89
C ILE A 10 -17.10 18.42 2.62
N GLU A 11 -16.62 19.66 2.51
CA GLU A 11 -15.64 20.05 1.50
C GLU A 11 -14.29 19.43 1.87
N GLY A 12 -14.08 18.21 1.41
CA GLY A 12 -12.80 17.53 1.47
C GLY A 12 -12.89 16.25 0.63
N PRO A 13 -11.80 15.76 0.02
CA PRO A 13 -11.81 14.41 -0.50
C PRO A 13 -12.23 13.50 0.65
N LEU A 14 -13.25 12.67 0.41
CA LEU A 14 -13.62 11.60 1.34
C LEU A 14 -12.48 10.59 1.28
N ASP A 15 -11.37 10.89 1.94
CA ASP A 15 -10.30 9.94 2.18
C ASP A 15 -10.91 8.83 3.02
N ALA A 16 -11.35 7.77 2.34
CA ALA A 16 -11.90 6.61 2.98
C ALA A 16 -10.78 6.03 3.85
N LEU A 17 -10.87 6.25 5.16
CA LEU A 17 -9.94 5.70 6.11
C LEU A 17 -9.91 4.17 5.89
N PRO A 18 -8.71 3.55 5.86
CA PRO A 18 -8.63 2.11 5.70
C PRO A 18 -9.43 1.41 6.81
N GLY A 19 -10.08 0.31 6.45
CA GLY A 19 -10.75 -0.54 7.42
C GLY A 19 -9.78 -1.14 8.43
N ALA A 20 -10.30 -1.75 9.50
CA ALA A 20 -9.46 -2.39 10.50
C ALA A 20 -8.54 -3.45 9.85
N GLY A 21 -7.23 -3.33 10.11
CA GLY A 21 -6.22 -4.24 9.54
C GLY A 21 -5.88 -3.96 8.07
N GLN A 22 -6.28 -2.81 7.51
CA GLN A 22 -5.89 -2.37 6.19
C GLN A 22 -4.96 -1.16 6.24
N LEU A 23 -4.21 -0.96 5.15
CA LEU A 23 -3.29 0.15 4.92
C LEU A 23 -3.59 0.73 3.54
N ARG A 24 -3.25 2.00 3.32
CA ARG A 24 -3.31 2.59 1.96
C ARG A 24 -2.23 1.95 1.08
N ALA A 25 -2.58 1.69 -0.17
CA ALA A 25 -1.64 1.22 -1.19
C ALA A 25 -0.51 2.23 -1.44
N ALA A 26 -0.74 3.52 -1.14
CA ALA A 26 0.28 4.56 -1.10
C ALA A 26 1.54 4.17 -0.28
N ASN A 27 1.39 3.39 0.80
CA ASN A 27 2.50 2.93 1.63
C ASN A 27 3.42 1.91 0.94
N LEU A 28 3.03 1.41 -0.25
CA LEU A 28 3.85 0.53 -1.09
C LEU A 28 4.35 1.24 -2.35
N ARG A 29 4.27 2.58 -2.39
CA ARG A 29 4.76 3.33 -3.54
C ARG A 29 6.25 3.01 -3.78
N GLY A 30 6.57 2.77 -5.04
CA GLY A 30 7.93 2.40 -5.44
C GLY A 30 8.32 0.94 -5.19
N PHE A 31 7.45 0.12 -4.58
CA PHE A 31 7.75 -1.30 -4.33
C PHE A 31 8.14 -2.05 -5.61
N SER A 32 7.41 -1.83 -6.71
CA SER A 32 7.71 -2.47 -7.98
C SER A 32 9.10 -2.16 -8.51
N GLU A 33 9.55 -0.92 -8.34
CA GLU A 33 10.90 -0.53 -8.70
C GLU A 33 11.92 -1.12 -7.74
N PHE A 34 11.65 -1.07 -6.42
CA PHE A 34 12.53 -1.59 -5.38
C PHE A 34 12.81 -3.09 -5.55
N ALA A 35 11.77 -3.87 -5.86
CA ALA A 35 11.89 -5.29 -6.18
C ALA A 35 12.66 -5.52 -7.49
N ARG A 36 12.37 -4.72 -8.54
CA ARG A 36 13.07 -4.82 -9.83
C ARG A 36 14.56 -4.57 -9.71
N ARG A 37 15.00 -3.62 -8.87
CA ARG A 37 16.43 -3.34 -8.60
C ARG A 37 17.16 -4.55 -7.98
N ARG A 38 16.43 -5.49 -7.40
CA ARG A 38 16.92 -6.76 -6.83
C ARG A 38 16.62 -7.98 -7.71
N ASN A 39 16.34 -7.75 -9.00
CA ASN A 39 15.96 -8.79 -9.96
C ASN A 39 14.65 -9.52 -9.62
N GLY A 40 13.78 -8.92 -8.80
CA GLY A 40 12.47 -9.46 -8.45
C GLY A 40 11.35 -9.05 -9.42
N ASP A 41 10.33 -9.91 -9.53
CA ASP A 41 9.06 -9.61 -10.20
C ASP A 41 8.00 -9.23 -9.18
N ALA A 42 7.66 -7.95 -9.11
CA ALA A 42 6.71 -7.41 -8.14
C ALA A 42 5.30 -8.02 -8.29
N THR A 43 4.87 -8.33 -9.51
CA THR A 43 3.53 -8.91 -9.74
C THR A 43 3.45 -10.30 -9.13
N ARG A 44 4.50 -11.10 -9.36
CA ARG A 44 4.61 -12.44 -8.79
C ARG A 44 4.77 -12.41 -7.26
N ILE A 45 5.57 -11.49 -6.74
CA ILE A 45 5.83 -11.32 -5.30
C ILE A 45 4.54 -10.94 -4.57
N LEU A 46 3.86 -9.87 -5.01
CA LEU A 46 2.62 -9.39 -4.40
C LEU A 46 1.49 -10.40 -4.53
N GLY A 47 1.36 -10.99 -5.73
CA GLY A 47 0.31 -11.98 -6.02
C GLY A 47 0.41 -13.22 -5.16
N ARG A 48 1.62 -13.59 -4.69
CA ARG A 48 1.81 -14.73 -3.78
C ARG A 48 1.03 -14.59 -2.47
N ASN A 49 0.89 -13.38 -1.96
CA ASN A 49 0.17 -13.08 -0.72
C ASN A 49 -1.21 -12.43 -0.98
N GLY A 50 -1.74 -12.58 -2.19
CA GLY A 50 -3.08 -12.10 -2.55
C GLY A 50 -3.17 -10.60 -2.78
N ILE A 51 -2.04 -9.89 -2.94
CA ILE A 51 -2.03 -8.48 -3.31
C ILE A 51 -1.99 -8.38 -4.84
N ASP A 52 -3.04 -7.83 -5.44
CA ASP A 52 -3.04 -7.51 -6.87
C ASP A 52 -2.16 -6.28 -7.12
N ALA A 53 -1.10 -6.43 -7.91
CA ALA A 53 -0.16 -5.35 -8.22
C ALA A 53 -0.83 -4.11 -8.84
N ARG A 54 -2.00 -4.27 -9.48
CA ARG A 54 -2.76 -3.13 -10.05
C ARG A 54 -3.27 -2.19 -8.96
N VAL A 55 -3.50 -2.70 -7.75
CA VAL A 55 -3.94 -1.92 -6.57
C VAL A 55 -2.88 -0.89 -6.19
N LEU A 56 -1.60 -1.14 -6.49
CA LEU A 56 -0.53 -0.17 -6.22
C LEU A 56 -0.50 1.01 -7.19
N GLY A 57 -1.24 0.92 -8.30
CA GLY A 57 -1.41 2.03 -9.24
C GLY A 57 -2.40 3.10 -8.77
N ASP A 58 -3.20 2.78 -7.74
CA ASP A 58 -4.20 3.67 -7.14
C ASP A 58 -3.85 3.93 -5.66
N PRO A 59 -3.36 5.12 -5.30
CA PRO A 59 -2.95 5.46 -3.94
C PRO A 59 -4.07 5.35 -2.88
N ASP A 60 -5.33 5.47 -3.30
CA ASP A 60 -6.50 5.46 -2.41
C ASP A 60 -7.05 4.05 -2.18
N SER A 61 -6.56 3.08 -2.93
CA SER A 61 -6.86 1.68 -2.68
C SER A 61 -6.27 1.20 -1.35
N HIS A 62 -6.84 0.12 -0.81
CA HIS A 62 -6.41 -0.47 0.46
C HIS A 62 -5.85 -1.87 0.29
N VAL A 63 -4.83 -2.20 1.09
CA VAL A 63 -4.21 -3.52 1.17
C VAL A 63 -4.27 -4.05 2.60
N GLY A 64 -4.38 -5.37 2.76
CA GLY A 64 -4.35 -5.98 4.09
C GLY A 64 -2.97 -5.86 4.74
N ALA A 65 -2.90 -5.43 5.99
CA ALA A 65 -1.65 -5.28 6.73
C ALA A 65 -0.90 -6.62 6.86
N GLN A 66 -1.62 -7.71 7.16
CA GLN A 66 -1.02 -9.04 7.25
C GLN A 66 -0.41 -9.48 5.90
N ALA A 67 -1.16 -9.32 4.80
CA ALA A 67 -0.67 -9.66 3.46
C ALA A 67 0.60 -8.86 3.08
N LEU A 68 0.70 -7.61 3.53
CA LEU A 68 1.89 -6.80 3.35
C LEU A 68 3.08 -7.35 4.15
N VAL A 69 2.87 -7.63 5.45
CA VAL A 69 3.92 -8.20 6.31
C VAL A 69 4.42 -9.54 5.75
N ASP A 70 3.51 -10.43 5.36
CA ASP A 70 3.85 -11.71 4.75
C ASP A 70 4.64 -11.53 3.42
N THR A 71 4.40 -10.42 2.71
CA THR A 71 5.17 -10.06 1.52
C THR A 71 6.58 -9.62 1.85
N PHE A 72 6.77 -8.84 2.91
CA PHE A 72 8.10 -8.46 3.36
C PHE A 72 8.90 -9.66 3.89
N GLU A 73 8.25 -10.56 4.63
CA GLU A 73 8.88 -11.81 5.07
C GLU A 73 9.27 -12.69 3.88
N TYR A 74 8.39 -12.85 2.89
CA TYR A 74 8.75 -13.58 1.67
C TYR A 74 9.92 -12.93 0.92
N CYS A 75 9.96 -11.61 0.83
CA CYS A 75 11.07 -10.90 0.23
C CYS A 75 12.37 -11.05 1.02
N SER A 76 12.31 -11.16 2.35
CA SER A 76 13.50 -11.37 3.18
C SER A 76 14.19 -12.68 2.84
N GLU A 77 13.41 -13.75 2.66
CA GLU A 77 13.90 -15.06 2.20
C GLU A 77 14.35 -15.02 0.72
N LEU A 78 13.54 -14.40 -0.15
CA LEU A 78 13.80 -14.38 -1.60
C LEU A 78 15.10 -13.64 -1.95
N PHE A 79 15.40 -12.55 -1.23
CA PHE A 79 16.55 -11.69 -1.52
C PHE A 79 17.70 -11.86 -0.53
N ASP A 80 17.61 -12.81 0.41
CA ASP A 80 18.58 -12.99 1.51
C ASP A 80 18.84 -11.67 2.27
N ASP A 81 17.76 -10.94 2.56
CA ASP A 81 17.79 -9.63 3.23
C ASP A 81 16.81 -9.64 4.42
N PRO A 82 17.26 -10.04 5.63
CA PRO A 82 16.43 -10.09 6.82
C PRO A 82 15.80 -8.75 7.21
N LEU A 83 16.30 -7.63 6.68
CA LEU A 83 15.82 -6.28 6.95
C LEU A 83 15.09 -5.67 5.74
N PHE A 84 14.68 -6.49 4.76
CA PHE A 84 14.08 -6.04 3.51
C PHE A 84 13.00 -4.96 3.70
N GLY A 85 12.06 -5.18 4.63
CA GLY A 85 10.99 -4.23 4.92
C GLY A 85 11.50 -2.88 5.44
N LEU A 86 12.57 -2.87 6.24
CA LEU A 86 13.19 -1.64 6.73
C LEU A 86 13.96 -0.91 5.62
N HIS A 87 14.71 -1.64 4.78
CA HIS A 87 15.38 -1.06 3.63
C HIS A 87 14.38 -0.46 2.64
N PHE A 88 13.22 -1.09 2.46
CA PHE A 88 12.13 -0.52 1.67
C PHE A 88 11.54 0.73 2.33
N ALA A 89 11.29 0.67 3.65
CA ALA A 89 10.76 1.80 4.41
C ALA A 89 11.68 3.04 4.38
N GLN A 90 13.01 2.85 4.30
CA GLN A 90 13.97 3.95 4.14
C GLN A 90 13.84 4.72 2.83
N GLU A 91 13.22 4.12 1.81
CA GLU A 91 12.95 4.76 0.51
C GLU A 91 11.59 5.47 0.49
N GLN A 92 10.81 5.33 1.57
CA GLN A 92 9.55 6.04 1.73
C GLN A 92 9.83 7.43 2.29
N ASP A 93 9.22 8.45 1.71
CA ASP A 93 9.28 9.82 2.21
C ASP A 93 8.15 10.03 3.22
N ALA A 94 8.45 10.58 4.40
CA ALA A 94 7.45 10.86 5.43
C ALA A 94 6.62 12.12 5.11
N GLU A 95 7.06 12.95 4.16
CA GLU A 95 6.37 14.18 3.76
C GLU A 95 5.28 13.96 2.69
N VAL A 96 5.07 12.73 2.22
CA VAL A 96 4.08 12.38 1.18
C VAL A 96 3.12 11.28 1.63
#